data_AF-A0A3E0LXS7-F1
#
_entry.id   AF-A0A3E0LXS7-F1
#
_cell.length_a   1.000
_cell.length_b   1.000
_cell.length_c   1.000
_cell.angle_alpha   90.00
_cell.angle_beta   90.00
_cell.angle_gamma   90.00
#
_symmetry.space_group_name_H-M   'P 1'
#
loop_
_entity.id
_entity.type
_entity.pdbx_description
1 polymer ?
#
loop_
_entity_poly.entity_id
_entity_poly.type
_entity_poly.pdbx_seq_one_letter_code
_entity_poly.pdbx_strand_id
1 'polypeptide(L)'
;MDDSFLQLKHFQQTLEQFHDRVQSAWREVETTYEDLSPHWQDQKRQKHDEMWLDLQEKTNNYYSRQIPTYNDFLNHKLQVLERYLNGG
;
A
#
# COMPACT_ATOMS: atom_id res chain seq x y z
N MET A 1 -12.30 15.27 21.70
CA MET A 1 -11.03 14.52 21.63
C MET A 1 -11.29 13.05 21.35
N ASP A 2 -12.28 12.44 22.01
CA ASP A 2 -12.73 11.06 21.70
C ASP A 2 -13.12 10.86 20.23
N ASP A 3 -13.83 11.82 19.64
CA ASP A 3 -14.20 11.77 18.21
C ASP A 3 -12.98 11.71 17.29
N SER A 4 -11.91 12.44 17.60
CA SER A 4 -10.68 12.43 16.82
C SER A 4 -9.91 11.11 16.96
N PHE A 5 -9.95 10.50 18.14
CA PHE A 5 -9.37 9.17 18.37
C PHE A 5 -10.14 8.08 17.62
N LEU A 6 -11.49 8.13 17.65
CA LEU A 6 -12.34 7.23 16.88
C LEU A 6 -12.13 7.39 15.37
N GLN A 7 -12.06 8.63 14.88
CA GLN A 7 -11.76 8.91 13.48
C GLN A 7 -10.38 8.38 13.07
N LEU A 8 -9.37 8.48 13.94
CA LEU A 8 -8.03 7.96 13.65
C LEU A 8 -8.01 6.42 13.61
N LYS A 9 -8.75 5.74 14.49
CA LYS A 9 -8.94 4.28 14.44
C LYS A 9 -9.63 3.86 13.14
N HIS A 10 -10.70 4.55 12.75
CA HIS A 10 -11.38 4.29 11.47
C HIS A 10 -10.48 4.54 10.27
N PHE A 11 -9.65 5.59 10.32
CA PHE A 11 -8.68 5.86 9.28
C PHE A 11 -7.64 4.75 9.16
N GLN A 12 -7.08 4.26 10.29
CA GLN A 12 -6.16 3.13 10.28
C GLN A 12 -6.78 1.90 9.61
N GLN A 13 -7.99 1.52 10.02
CA GLN A 13 -8.69 0.36 9.44
C GLN A 13 -8.93 0.54 7.94
N THR A 14 -9.32 1.75 7.52
CA THR A 14 -9.55 2.07 6.11
C THR A 14 -8.25 2.00 5.32
N LEU A 15 -7.14 2.46 5.91
CA LEU A 15 -5.82 2.43 5.28
C LEU A 15 -5.30 1.00 5.11
N GLU A 16 -5.49 0.13 6.12
CA GLU A 16 -5.18 -1.30 6.03
C GLU A 16 -5.98 -1.99 4.91
N GLN A 17 -7.29 -1.73 4.83
CA GLN A 17 -8.12 -2.27 3.74
C GLN A 17 -7.71 -1.73 2.37
N PHE A 18 -7.30 -0.47 2.28
CA PHE A 18 -6.78 0.11 1.05
C PHE A 18 -5.49 -0.59 0.62
N HIS A 19 -4.56 -0.79 1.55
CA HIS A 19 -3.32 -1.51 1.32
C HIS A 19 -3.56 -2.92 0.75
N ASP A 20 -4.47 -3.68 1.37
CA ASP A 20 -4.83 -5.03 0.92
C ASP A 20 -5.41 -5.02 -0.50
N ARG A 21 -6.30 -4.07 -0.81
CA ARG A 21 -6.90 -3.93 -2.14
C ARG A 21 -5.87 -3.58 -3.20
N VAL A 22 -4.96 -2.65 -2.91
CA VAL A 22 -3.88 -2.28 -3.82
C VAL A 22 -2.96 -3.48 -4.05
N GLN A 23 -2.65 -4.26 -3.01
CA GLN A 23 -1.85 -5.47 -3.12
C GLN A 23 -2.51 -6.55 -3.99
N SER A 24 -3.81 -6.79 -3.82
CA SER A 24 -4.55 -7.74 -4.65
C SER A 24 -4.56 -7.31 -6.12
N ALA A 25 -4.91 -6.04 -6.37
CA ALA A 25 -4.97 -5.50 -7.73
C ALA A 25 -3.61 -5.55 -8.42
N TRP A 26 -2.52 -5.25 -7.70
CA TRP A 26 -1.18 -5.35 -8.26
C TRP A 26 -0.80 -6.79 -8.62
N ARG A 27 -1.10 -7.77 -7.76
CA ARG A 27 -0.85 -9.19 -8.05
C ARG A 27 -1.58 -9.67 -9.28
N GLU A 28 -2.82 -9.23 -9.48
CA GLU A 28 -3.60 -9.55 -10.69
C GLU A 28 -2.93 -8.98 -11.95
N VAL A 29 -2.47 -7.73 -11.89
CA VAL A 29 -1.75 -7.07 -12.98
C VAL A 29 -0.41 -7.77 -13.27
N GLU A 30 0.35 -8.12 -12.24
CA GLU A 30 1.63 -8.85 -12.35
C GLU A 30 1.43 -10.24 -12.97
N THR A 31 0.45 -10.99 -12.48
CA THR A 31 0.12 -12.31 -13.03
C THR A 31 -0.28 -12.22 -14.51
N THR A 32 -1.11 -11.23 -14.85
CA THR A 32 -1.55 -11.01 -16.25
C THR A 32 -0.39 -10.60 -17.15
N TYR A 33 0.52 -9.76 -16.65
CA TYR A 33 1.71 -9.37 -17.40
C TYR A 33 2.66 -10.56 -17.61
N GLU A 34 2.89 -11.37 -16.57
CA GLU A 34 3.74 -12.57 -16.66
C GLU A 34 3.20 -13.60 -17.67
N ASP A 35 1.87 -13.73 -17.78
CA ASP A 35 1.21 -14.59 -18.76
C ASP A 35 1.31 -14.04 -20.20
N LEU A 36 1.12 -12.72 -20.38
CA LEU A 36 1.13 -12.10 -21.72
C LEU A 36 2.54 -11.81 -22.26
N SER A 37 3.50 -11.50 -21.40
CA SER A 37 4.86 -11.05 -21.77
C SER A 37 5.60 -12.03 -22.71
N PRO A 38 5.53 -13.36 -22.55
CA PRO A 38 6.14 -14.30 -23.48
C PRO A 38 5.56 -14.23 -24.90
N HIS A 39 4.28 -13.89 -25.03
CA HIS A 39 3.53 -13.86 -26.28
C HIS A 39 3.57 -12.49 -26.97
N TRP A 40 3.95 -11.43 -26.25
CA TRP A 40 4.04 -10.08 -26.77
C TRP A 40 5.46 -9.78 -27.25
N GLN A 41 5.70 -9.75 -28.56
CA GLN A 41 7.05 -9.56 -29.15
C GLN A 41 7.15 -8.39 -30.14
N ASP A 42 6.23 -7.41 -30.04
CA ASP A 42 6.28 -6.25 -30.92
C ASP A 42 7.21 -5.14 -30.40
N GLN A 43 7.44 -4.12 -31.23
CA GLN A 43 8.28 -2.98 -30.90
C GLN A 43 7.74 -2.11 -29.75
N LYS A 44 6.45 -2.21 -29.41
CA LYS A 44 5.84 -1.47 -28.29
C LYS A 44 6.18 -2.10 -26.94
N ARG A 45 6.58 -3.37 -26.93
CA ARG A 45 7.01 -4.09 -25.72
C ARG A 45 8.12 -3.36 -24.97
N GLN A 46 9.17 -2.90 -25.67
CA GLN A 46 10.33 -2.30 -25.00
C GLN A 46 9.97 -1.08 -24.15
N LYS A 47 9.13 -0.19 -24.69
CA LYS A 47 8.64 0.99 -23.95
C LYS A 47 7.72 0.59 -22.80
N HIS A 48 6.92 -0.45 -22.98
CA HIS A 48 6.09 -0.98 -21.92
C HIS A 48 6.93 -1.60 -20.80
N ASP A 49 7.99 -2.35 -21.12
CA ASP A 49 8.88 -2.99 -20.14
C ASP A 49 9.62 -1.95 -19.28
N GLU A 50 10.03 -0.82 -19.86
CA GLU A 50 10.58 0.31 -19.10
C GLU A 50 9.57 0.89 -18.10
N MET A 51 8.32 1.11 -18.53
CA MET A 51 7.24 1.57 -17.65
C MET A 51 6.89 0.53 -16.59
N TRP A 52 6.95 -0.75 -16.96
CA TRP A 52 6.66 -1.88 -16.08
C TRP A 52 7.66 -1.97 -14.92
N LEU A 53 8.96 -1.88 -15.22
CA LEU A 53 10.02 -1.94 -14.21
C LEU A 53 9.91 -0.80 -13.20
N ASP A 54 9.71 0.44 -13.67
CA ASP A 54 9.52 1.60 -12.79
C ASP A 54 8.28 1.44 -11.90
N LEU A 55 7.18 0.94 -12.45
CA LEU A 55 5.96 0.69 -11.70
C LEU A 55 6.13 -0.44 -10.68
N GLN A 56 6.83 -1.52 -11.03
CA GLN A 56 7.13 -2.63 -10.14
C GLN A 56 8.04 -2.19 -8.99
N GLU A 57 9.06 -1.38 -9.26
CA GLU A 57 9.93 -0.82 -8.23
C GLU A 57 9.17 0.08 -7.25
N LYS A 58 8.34 1.00 -7.78
CA LYS A 58 7.51 1.89 -6.95
C LYS A 58 6.54 1.11 -6.08
N THR A 59 5.92 0.09 -6.64
CA THR A 59 4.96 -0.75 -5.93
C THR A 59 5.65 -1.61 -4.86
N ASN A 60 6.81 -2.18 -5.16
CA ASN A 60 7.63 -2.90 -4.18
C ASN A 60 8.11 -1.97 -3.05
N ASN A 61 8.52 -0.74 -3.36
CA ASN A 61 8.89 0.26 -2.35
C ASN A 61 7.69 0.61 -1.46
N TYR A 62 6.52 0.83 -2.06
CA TYR A 62 5.29 1.11 -1.35
C TYR A 62 4.96 0.00 -0.34
N TYR A 63 4.99 -1.26 -0.75
CA TYR A 63 4.71 -2.40 0.14
C TYR A 63 5.77 -2.63 1.20
N SER A 64 7.05 -2.61 0.82
CA SER A 64 8.14 -2.98 1.72
C SER A 64 8.52 -1.90 2.72
N ARG A 65 8.27 -0.62 2.40
CA ARG A 65 8.71 0.52 3.21
C ARG A 65 7.58 1.42 3.65
N GLN A 66 6.73 1.85 2.73
CA GLN A 66 5.75 2.90 3.04
C GLN A 66 4.61 2.38 3.90
N ILE A 67 4.04 1.20 3.58
CA ILE A 67 2.98 0.59 4.37
C ILE A 67 3.39 0.38 5.84
N PRO A 68 4.53 -0.29 6.15
CA PRO A 68 4.99 -0.42 7.53
C PRO A 68 5.17 0.94 8.21
N THR A 69 5.78 1.90 7.52
CA THR A 69 6.03 3.24 8.08
C THR A 69 4.73 3.95 8.44
N TYR A 70 3.72 3.91 7.58
CA TYR A 70 2.42 4.53 7.84
C TYR A 70 1.69 3.85 8.99
N ASN A 71 1.71 2.51 9.03
CA ASN A 71 1.09 1.74 10.09
C ASN A 71 1.76 2.01 11.46
N ASP A 72 3.09 2.00 11.52
CA ASP A 72 3.86 2.28 12.73
C ASP A 72 3.56 3.69 13.26
N PHE A 73 3.53 4.68 12.37
CA PHE A 73 3.19 6.05 12.73
C PHE A 73 1.78 6.17 13.31
N LEU A 74 0.77 5.55 12.68
CA LEU A 74 -0.61 5.58 13.16
C LEU A 74 -0.78 4.84 14.48
N ASN A 75 -0.18 3.66 14.60
CA ASN A 75 -0.18 2.87 15.83
C ASN A 75 0.43 3.64 17.00
N HIS A 76 1.58 4.29 16.77
CA HIS A 76 2.22 5.12 17.78
C HIS A 76 1.30 6.27 18.23
N LYS A 77 0.69 6.99 17.28
CA LYS A 77 -0.24 8.08 17.60
C LYS A 77 -1.46 7.61 18.38
N LEU A 78 -2.04 6.48 17.99
CA LEU A 78 -3.19 5.91 18.68
C LEU A 78 -2.83 5.50 20.11
N GLN A 79 -1.68 4.87 20.34
CA GLN A 79 -1.21 4.53 21.68
C GLN A 79 -1.02 5.77 22.56
N VAL A 80 -0.46 6.86 22.02
CA VAL A 80 -0.27 8.10 22.77
C VAL A 80 -1.62 8.72 23.15
N LEU A 81 -2.57 8.77 22.22
CA LEU A 81 -3.91 9.30 22.47
C LEU A 81 -4.67 8.45 23.48
N GLU A 82 -4.58 7.13 23.38
CA GLU A 82 -5.23 6.20 24.31
C GLU A 82 -4.72 6.37 25.75
N ARG A 83 -3.40 6.52 25.93
CA ARG A 83 -2.81 6.81 27.25
C ARG A 83 -3.30 8.14 27.80
N TYR A 84 -3.32 9.18 26.97
CA TYR A 84 -3.77 10.51 27.38
C TYR A 84 -5.25 10.50 27.82
N LEU A 85 -6.11 9.82 27.07
CA LEU A 85 -7.54 9.73 27.38
C LEU A 85 -7.83 8.91 28.65
N ASN A 86 -7.01 7.90 28.95
CA ASN A 86 -7.18 7.06 30.14
C ASN A 86 -6.47 7.59 31.39
N GLY A 87 -5.94 8.81 31.36
CA GLY A 87 -5.40 9.48 32.55
C GLY A 87 -3.92 9.23 32.86
N GLY A 88 -3.14 8.75 31.88
CA GLY A 88 -1.69 8.53 32.02
C GLY A 88 -1.31 7.20 32.63
#